data_AF-A0A7C5NN32-F1
#
_entry.id   AF-A0A7C5NN32-F1
#
_cell.length_a   1.000
_cell.length_b   1.000
_cell.length_c   1.000
_cell.angle_alpha   90.00
_cell.angle_beta   90.00
_cell.angle_gamma   90.00
#
_symmetry.space_group_name_H-M   'P 1'
#
loop_
_entity.id
_entity.type
_entity.pdbx_description
1 polymer ?
#
loop_
_entity_poly.entity_id
_entity_poly.type
_entity_poly.pdbx_seq_one_letter_code
_entity_poly.pdbx_strand_id
1 'polypeptide(L)'
;MMKQLTLFIIGFLMFVVLATVDSYLDRTVRRKRQRADSTPIELKLLVQPRFIAHGDSAKLTLTVKNKTYDTLKFTLRTPVVAIFAVKKDGVTIWDSMHGKVVAQVITPFVLAPGKGKSLHS
;
A
#
# COMPACT_ATOMS: atom_id res chain seq x y z
N MET A 1 -50.08 33.48 0.13
CA MET A 1 -49.50 32.60 -0.91
C MET A 1 -47.97 32.66 -0.96
N MET A 2 -47.33 33.84 -1.03
CA MET A 2 -45.85 33.95 -1.09
C MET A 2 -45.09 33.36 0.12
N LYS A 3 -45.62 33.46 1.35
CA LYS A 3 -44.97 32.94 2.57
C LYS A 3 -44.87 31.40 2.62
N GLN A 4 -45.86 30.70 2.07
CA GLN A 4 -45.85 29.22 2.01
C GLN A 4 -44.84 28.72 0.97
N LEU A 5 -44.70 29.42 -0.16
CA LEU A 5 -43.73 29.09 -1.20
C LEU A 5 -42.29 29.21 -0.68
N THR A 6 -41.99 30.26 0.11
CA THR A 6 -40.67 30.46 0.70
C THR A 6 -40.30 29.36 1.70
N LEU A 7 -41.25 28.96 2.55
CA LEU A 7 -41.08 27.85 3.48
C LEU A 7 -40.81 26.52 2.75
N PHE A 8 -41.51 26.25 1.65
CA PHE A 8 -41.28 25.07 0.83
C PHE A 8 -39.88 25.05 0.21
N ILE A 9 -39.42 26.19 -0.33
CA ILE A 9 -38.09 26.29 -0.93
C ILE A 9 -37.00 26.05 0.12
N ILE A 10 -37.13 26.63 1.32
CA ILE A 10 -36.16 26.45 2.41
C ILE A 10 -36.13 24.99 2.87
N GLY A 11 -37.30 24.37 3.06
CA GLY A 11 -37.39 22.95 3.44
C GLY A 11 -36.79 22.03 2.38
N PHE A 12 -37.04 22.31 1.10
CA PHE A 12 -36.47 21.55 -0.01
C PHE A 12 -34.94 21.71 -0.07
N LEU A 13 -34.42 22.92 0.12
CA LEU A 13 -32.98 23.16 0.15
C LEU A 13 -32.29 22.39 1.30
N MET A 14 -32.88 22.43 2.50
CA MET A 14 -32.39 21.68 3.66
C MET A 14 -32.41 20.18 3.41
N PHE A 15 -33.45 19.66 2.77
CA PHE A 15 -33.53 18.25 2.39
C PHE A 15 -32.45 17.84 1.38
N VAL A 16 -32.20 18.66 0.36
CA VAL A 16 -31.15 18.40 -0.63
C VAL A 16 -29.76 18.39 0.02
N VAL A 17 -29.50 19.30 0.95
CA VAL A 17 -28.24 19.34 1.71
C VAL A 17 -28.10 18.11 2.60
N LEU A 18 -29.14 17.71 3.33
CA LEU A 18 -29.09 16.49 4.14
C LEU A 18 -28.84 15.24 3.28
N ALA A 19 -29.56 15.09 2.17
CA ALA A 19 -29.45 13.94 1.28
C ALA A 19 -28.06 13.85 0.63
N THR A 20 -27.45 14.99 0.29
CA THR A 20 -26.08 15.02 -0.26
C THR A 20 -25.04 14.67 0.80
N VAL A 21 -25.18 15.16 2.03
CA VAL A 21 -24.27 14.82 3.15
C VAL A 21 -24.37 13.33 3.50
N ASP A 22 -25.58 12.79 3.62
CA ASP A 22 -25.81 11.36 3.92
C ASP A 22 -25.26 10.45 2.81
N SER A 23 -25.49 10.81 1.54
CA SER A 23 -24.92 10.09 0.40
C SER A 23 -23.39 10.12 0.36
N TYR A 24 -22.77 11.23 0.79
CA TYR A 24 -21.31 11.34 0.91
C TYR A 24 -20.77 10.47 2.05
N LEU A 25 -21.46 10.45 3.20
CA LEU A 25 -21.12 9.61 4.34
C LEU A 25 -21.27 8.12 4.01
N ASP A 26 -22.38 7.69 3.40
CA ASP A 26 -22.58 6.28 3.04
C ASP A 26 -21.52 5.81 2.02
N ARG A 27 -21.20 6.64 1.02
CA ARG A 27 -20.13 6.32 0.05
C ARG A 27 -18.75 6.20 0.70
N THR A 28 -18.43 7.06 1.65
CA THR A 28 -17.13 7.02 2.34
C THR A 28 -17.05 5.83 3.29
N VAL A 29 -18.13 5.53 4.03
CA VAL A 29 -18.21 4.38 4.94
C VAL A 29 -18.18 3.06 4.18
N ARG A 30 -18.95 2.91 3.08
CA ARG A 30 -18.91 1.71 2.25
C ARG A 30 -17.54 1.48 1.62
N ARG A 31 -16.87 2.51 1.06
CA ARG A 31 -15.50 2.36 0.53
C ARG A 31 -14.49 1.96 1.59
N LYS A 32 -14.65 2.46 2.83
CA LYS A 32 -13.80 2.09 3.97
C LYS A 32 -14.01 0.63 4.36
N ARG A 33 -15.27 0.15 4.35
CA ARG A 33 -15.64 -1.22 4.73
C ARG A 33 -15.28 -2.26 3.65
N GLN A 34 -15.49 -1.95 2.37
CA GLN A 34 -15.28 -2.89 1.25
C GLN A 34 -13.81 -3.23 0.97
N ARG A 35 -12.84 -2.49 1.52
CA ARG A 35 -11.40 -2.77 1.36
C ARG A 35 -10.73 -3.36 2.59
N ALA A 36 -11.43 -3.43 3.74
CA ALA A 36 -10.93 -4.10 4.92
C ALA A 36 -10.70 -5.62 4.68
N ASP A 37 -11.41 -6.20 3.71
CA ASP A 37 -11.24 -7.61 3.28
C ASP A 37 -10.05 -7.84 2.33
N SER A 38 -9.35 -6.79 1.90
CA SER A 38 -8.17 -6.91 1.04
C SER A 38 -6.88 -6.73 1.84
N THR A 39 -5.89 -7.60 1.61
CA THR A 39 -4.55 -7.47 2.22
C THR A 39 -4.02 -6.04 2.02
N PRO A 40 -3.65 -5.32 3.10
CA PRO A 40 -3.35 -3.88 3.06
C PRO A 40 -2.11 -3.53 2.24
N ILE A 41 -1.25 -4.51 1.98
CA ILE A 41 0.01 -4.39 1.25
C ILE A 41 -0.05 -5.30 0.01
N GLU A 42 0.37 -4.77 -1.12
CA GLU A 42 0.66 -5.55 -2.33
C GLU A 42 2.16 -5.70 -2.50
N LEU A 43 2.61 -6.95 -2.68
CA LEU A 43 4.00 -7.30 -2.95
C LEU A 43 4.10 -7.80 -4.39
N LYS A 44 5.01 -7.22 -5.17
CA LYS A 44 5.35 -7.71 -6.52
C LYS A 44 6.84 -7.94 -6.60
N LEU A 45 7.23 -9.18 -6.83
CA LEU A 45 8.61 -9.54 -7.12
C LEU A 45 8.78 -9.68 -8.63
N LEU A 46 9.80 -9.04 -9.16
CA LEU A 46 10.14 -9.06 -10.58
C LEU A 46 11.62 -9.42 -10.74
N VAL A 47 11.88 -10.37 -11.65
CA VAL A 47 13.23 -10.86 -11.96
C VAL A 47 13.53 -10.53 -13.41
N GLN A 48 14.67 -9.88 -13.65
CA GLN A 48 15.12 -9.51 -15.00
C GLN A 48 16.61 -9.86 -15.19
N PRO A 49 16.97 -10.60 -16.26
CA PRO A 49 16.08 -11.24 -17.24
C PRO A 49 15.32 -12.45 -16.64
N ARG A 50 14.21 -12.86 -17.27
CA ARG A 50 13.42 -14.03 -16.82
C ARG A 50 14.16 -15.35 -17.04
N PHE A 51 14.99 -15.41 -18.06
CA PHE A 51 15.86 -16.52 -18.37
C PHE A 51 17.29 -15.99 -18.29
N ILE A 52 18.12 -16.66 -17.49
CA ILE A 52 19.48 -16.25 -17.20
C ILE A 52 20.37 -17.34 -17.79
N ALA A 53 21.22 -16.98 -18.75
CA ALA A 53 22.20 -17.91 -19.26
C ALA A 53 23.29 -18.17 -18.21
N HIS A 54 24.02 -19.27 -18.34
CA HIS A 54 25.06 -19.60 -17.40
C HIS A 54 26.15 -18.51 -17.41
N GLY A 55 26.41 -17.89 -16.26
CA GLY A 55 27.38 -16.79 -16.13
C GLY A 55 26.77 -15.38 -16.18
N ASP A 56 25.50 -15.24 -16.54
CA ASP A 56 24.81 -13.95 -16.51
C ASP A 56 24.29 -13.62 -15.10
N SER A 57 24.08 -12.32 -14.86
CA SER A 57 23.49 -11.81 -13.62
C SER A 57 22.02 -11.47 -13.82
N ALA A 58 21.24 -11.60 -12.74
CA ALA A 58 19.86 -11.13 -12.71
C ALA A 58 19.64 -10.09 -11.63
N LYS A 59 18.74 -9.17 -11.94
CA LYS A 59 18.26 -8.15 -11.02
C LYS A 59 16.91 -8.57 -10.44
N LEU A 60 16.84 -8.61 -9.11
CA LEU A 60 15.61 -8.82 -8.38
C LEU A 60 15.06 -7.45 -7.96
N THR A 61 13.78 -7.21 -8.23
CA THR A 61 13.08 -5.99 -7.82
C THR A 61 11.83 -6.35 -7.05
N LEU A 62 11.75 -5.95 -5.78
CA LEU A 62 10.57 -6.08 -4.95
C LEU A 62 9.87 -4.72 -4.84
N THR A 63 8.65 -4.65 -5.32
CA THR A 63 7.77 -3.49 -5.11
C THR A 63 6.79 -3.79 -3.99
N VAL A 64 6.81 -2.94 -2.96
CA VAL A 64 5.86 -2.93 -1.85
C VAL A 64 4.92 -1.76 -2.04
N LYS A 65 3.62 -2.00 -2.15
CA LYS A 65 2.60 -0.95 -2.36
C LYS A 65 1.56 -0.95 -1.26
N ASN A 66 1.31 0.23 -0.70
CA ASN A 66 0.21 0.47 0.22
C ASN A 66 -1.11 0.59 -0.56
N LYS A 67 -2.05 -0.34 -0.33
CA LYS A 67 -3.40 -0.33 -0.92
C LYS A 67 -4.45 0.37 -0.04
N THR A 68 -4.09 0.78 1.16
CA THR A 68 -4.98 1.43 2.13
C THR A 68 -5.06 2.94 1.90
N TYR A 69 -6.08 3.56 2.50
CA TYR A 69 -6.24 5.02 2.57
C TYR A 69 -5.46 5.65 3.73
N ASP A 70 -4.94 4.83 4.64
CA ASP A 70 -4.14 5.25 5.77
C ASP A 70 -2.63 5.07 5.50
N THR A 71 -1.82 5.85 6.21
CA THR A 71 -0.36 5.71 6.19
C THR A 71 0.04 4.48 7.01
N LEU A 72 0.74 3.53 6.38
CA LEU A 72 1.31 2.39 7.08
C LEU A 72 2.68 2.75 7.63
N LYS A 73 2.89 2.46 8.92
CA LYS A 73 4.17 2.69 9.61
C LYS A 73 4.69 1.37 10.14
N PHE A 74 5.91 1.02 9.78
CA PHE A 74 6.61 -0.17 10.22
C PHE A 74 7.86 0.27 10.97
N THR A 75 8.18 -0.41 12.06
CA THR A 75 9.40 -0.18 12.82
C THR A 75 10.31 -1.38 12.61
N LEU A 76 11.39 -1.18 11.87
CA LEU A 76 12.38 -2.21 11.59
C LEU A 76 13.47 -2.15 12.66
N ARG A 77 13.99 -3.31 13.08
CA ARG A 77 15.12 -3.38 14.02
C ARG A 77 16.47 -3.05 13.36
N THR A 78 16.47 -2.96 12.03
CA THR A 78 17.62 -2.68 11.18
C THR A 78 17.18 -1.80 10.02
N PRO A 79 18.10 -1.08 9.36
CA PRO A 79 17.77 -0.31 8.16
C PRO A 79 17.44 -1.20 6.94
N VAL A 80 17.68 -2.51 7.01
CA VAL A 80 17.37 -3.46 5.93
C VAL A 80 15.86 -3.67 5.84
N VAL A 81 15.28 -3.23 4.72
CA VAL A 81 13.83 -3.31 4.46
C VAL A 81 13.42 -4.66 3.83
N ALA A 82 14.30 -5.25 3.02
CA ALA A 82 14.08 -6.54 2.39
C ALA A 82 15.39 -7.28 2.19
N ILE A 83 15.30 -8.61 2.18
CA ILE A 83 16.40 -9.54 1.90
C ILE A 83 15.96 -10.38 0.70
N PHE A 84 16.82 -10.47 -0.30
CA PHE A 84 16.61 -11.31 -1.48
C PHE A 84 17.42 -12.58 -1.33
N ALA A 85 16.78 -13.73 -1.49
CA ALA A 85 17.44 -15.03 -1.47
C ALA A 85 16.98 -15.87 -2.66
N VAL A 86 17.92 -16.58 -3.27
CA VAL A 86 17.66 -17.58 -4.30
C VAL A 86 17.88 -18.94 -3.69
N LYS A 87 16.87 -19.81 -3.83
CA LYS A 87 16.92 -21.19 -3.33
C LYS A 87 16.78 -22.17 -4.49
N LYS A 88 17.56 -23.23 -4.44
CA LYS A 88 17.45 -24.40 -5.31
C LYS A 88 17.25 -25.62 -4.43
N ASP A 89 16.16 -26.36 -4.65
CA ASP A 89 15.84 -27.59 -3.90
C ASP A 89 15.82 -27.36 -2.37
N GLY A 90 15.32 -26.20 -1.94
CA GLY A 90 15.27 -25.79 -0.53
C GLY A 90 16.57 -25.23 0.04
N VAL A 91 17.70 -25.38 -0.66
CA VAL A 91 19.02 -24.86 -0.25
C VAL A 91 19.21 -23.45 -0.79
N THR A 92 19.61 -22.51 0.09
CA THR A 92 19.96 -21.15 -0.33
C THR A 92 21.28 -21.18 -1.10
N ILE A 93 21.24 -20.82 -2.38
CA ILE A 93 22.43 -20.74 -3.25
C ILE A 93 22.98 -19.32 -3.32
N TRP A 94 22.16 -18.31 -2.99
CA TRP A 94 22.57 -16.92 -2.96
C TRP A 94 21.68 -16.11 -2.03
N ASP A 95 22.26 -15.15 -1.32
CA ASP A 95 21.56 -14.17 -0.48
C ASP A 95 22.22 -12.79 -0.66
N SER A 96 21.39 -11.78 -0.90
CA SER A 96 21.75 -10.35 -0.94
C SER A 96 22.51 -9.83 0.27
N MET A 97 22.42 -10.50 1.42
CA MET A 97 23.03 -10.10 2.69
C MET A 97 24.29 -10.90 3.03
N HIS A 98 24.69 -11.86 2.20
CA HIS A 98 25.89 -12.66 2.46
C HIS A 98 27.14 -11.76 2.58
N GLY A 99 27.86 -11.88 3.69
CA GLY A 99 29.06 -11.09 3.99
C GLY A 99 28.83 -9.62 4.37
N LYS A 100 27.57 -9.15 4.45
CA LYS A 100 27.27 -7.76 4.83
C LYS A 100 27.08 -7.62 6.34
N VAL A 101 27.66 -6.58 6.91
CA VAL A 101 27.41 -6.16 8.30
C VAL A 101 26.34 -5.08 8.32
N VAL A 102 25.35 -5.22 9.19
CA VAL A 102 24.22 -4.29 9.29
C VAL A 102 24.18 -3.70 10.69
N ALA A 103 24.03 -2.38 10.76
CA ALA A 103 23.84 -1.70 12.04
C ALA A 103 22.50 -2.10 12.68
N GLN A 104 22.53 -2.39 13.98
CA GLN A 104 21.31 -2.64 14.77
C GLN A 104 20.72 -1.31 15.22
N VAL A 105 20.01 -0.66 14.30
CA VAL A 105 19.35 0.63 14.54
C VAL A 105 17.88 0.53 14.19
N ILE A 106 17.03 0.94 15.15
CA ILE A 106 15.59 1.04 14.96
C ILE A 106 15.31 2.05 13.85
N THR A 107 14.75 1.57 12.74
CA THR A 107 14.54 2.35 11.53
C THR A 107 13.06 2.41 11.17
N PRO A 108 12.44 3.60 11.11
CA PRO A 108 11.06 3.73 10.67
C PRO A 108 10.96 3.52 9.16
N PHE A 109 9.99 2.73 8.73
CA PHE A 109 9.63 2.54 7.34
C PHE A 109 8.17 2.94 7.15
N VAL A 110 7.95 4.00 6.38
CA VAL A 110 6.63 4.62 6.23
C VAL A 110 6.19 4.51 4.77
N LEU A 111 4.95 4.04 4.57
CA LEU A 111 4.30 3.97 3.27
C LEU A 111 3.00 4.76 3.32
N ALA A 112 3.00 5.94 2.69
CA ALA A 112 1.81 6.76 2.54
C ALA A 112 0.73 6.06 1.68
N PRO A 113 -0.54 6.47 1.79
CA PRO A 113 -1.65 5.86 1.06
C PRO A 113 -1.39 5.81 -0.45
N GLY A 114 -1.61 4.64 -1.06
CA GLY A 114 -1.42 4.44 -2.50
C GLY A 114 0.03 4.45 -3.00
N LYS A 115 1.02 4.78 -2.15
CA LYS A 115 2.43 4.82 -2.54
C LYS A 115 3.04 3.43 -2.60
N GLY A 116 3.98 3.27 -3.52
CA GLY A 116 4.83 2.08 -3.63
C GLY A 116 6.29 2.44 -3.46
N LYS A 117 7.08 1.50 -2.95
CA LYS A 117 8.54 1.58 -2.89
C LYS A 117 9.15 0.34 -3.53
N SER A 118 10.09 0.56 -4.42
CA SER A 118 10.86 -0.50 -5.07
C SER A 118 12.19 -0.69 -4.36
N LEU A 119 12.53 -1.95 -4.11
CA LEU A 119 13.78 -2.39 -3.51
C LEU A 119 14.49 -3.28 -4.53
N HIS A 120 15.80 -3.16 -4.62
CA HIS A 120 16.62 -3.85 -5.61
C HIS A 120 17.70 -4.67 -4.90
N SER A 121 18.00 -5.84 -5.46
CA SER A 121 19.16 -6.68 -5.08
C SER A 121 20.46 -6.18 -5.67
#